data_AF-A0A3S2UBP7-F1
#
_entry.id   AF-A0A3S2UBP7-F1
#
_cell.length_a   1.000
_cell.length_b   1.000
_cell.length_c   1.000
_cell.angle_alpha   90.00
_cell.angle_beta   90.00
_cell.angle_gamma   90.00
#
_symmetry.space_group_name_H-M   'P 1'
#
loop_
_entity.id
_entity.type
_entity.pdbx_description
1 polymer ?
#
loop_
_entity_poly.entity_id
_entity_poly.type
_entity_poly.pdbx_seq_one_letter_code
_entity_poly.pdbx_strand_id
1 'polypeptide(L)'
;MIETTNTFSPAVRSVLETEPRHPSRWQAVMSIAAKIGCTAQTPNEGVEKAEVDSGRRLGIPTEMAEETKTLERENRELRHANEILRKASASFAMAEFIEGHRGAHGVAPICAVLPIAPSTSYDHLAKRSNPARLSDRARCDEALRPEIRRVFGENWRIYGIPKVWHQVRR
;
A
#
# COMPACT_ATOMS: atom_id res chain seq x y z
N MET A 1 17.77 -14.45 -22.47
CA MET A 1 18.52 -13.64 -21.50
C MET A 1 19.16 -14.62 -20.53
N ILE A 2 20.48 -14.78 -20.60
CA ILE A 2 21.21 -15.75 -19.78
C ILE A 2 21.15 -15.25 -18.33
N GLU A 3 20.70 -16.10 -17.42
CA GLU A 3 20.69 -15.84 -15.98
C GLU A 3 22.13 -15.71 -15.48
N THR A 4 22.68 -14.48 -15.49
CA THR A 4 24.09 -14.21 -15.16
C THR A 4 24.40 -14.35 -13.68
N THR A 5 23.42 -14.55 -12.80
CA THR A 5 23.64 -14.60 -11.35
C THR A 5 24.43 -15.84 -10.90
N ASN A 6 24.38 -16.94 -11.65
CA ASN A 6 25.04 -18.20 -11.26
C ASN A 6 26.55 -18.25 -11.63
N THR A 7 27.02 -17.38 -12.54
CA THR A 7 28.44 -17.33 -12.95
C THR A 7 29.33 -16.46 -12.05
N PHE A 8 28.75 -15.56 -11.24
CA PHE A 8 29.53 -14.69 -10.35
C PHE A 8 30.15 -15.44 -9.19
N SER A 9 29.40 -16.36 -8.56
CA SER A 9 29.90 -17.11 -7.40
C SER A 9 31.10 -18.01 -7.71
N PRO A 10 31.12 -18.79 -8.82
CA PRO A 10 32.29 -19.57 -9.23
C PRO A 10 33.50 -18.70 -9.61
N ALA A 11 33.29 -17.58 -10.30
CA ALA A 11 34.37 -16.68 -10.70
C ALA A 11 35.01 -15.99 -9.49
N VAL A 12 34.20 -15.47 -8.57
CA VAL A 12 34.65 -14.83 -7.32
C VAL A 12 35.39 -15.83 -6.43
N ARG A 13 34.85 -17.04 -6.27
CA ARG A 13 35.52 -18.12 -5.52
C ARG A 13 36.86 -18.48 -6.16
N SER A 14 36.90 -18.63 -7.48
CA SER A 14 38.13 -18.92 -8.22
C SER A 14 39.18 -17.82 -8.04
N VAL A 15 38.78 -16.54 -7.98
CA VAL A 15 39.71 -15.41 -7.76
C VAL A 15 40.32 -15.51 -6.38
N LEU A 16 39.50 -15.71 -5.34
CA LEU A 16 39.97 -15.83 -3.96
C LEU A 16 40.89 -17.06 -3.77
N GLU A 17 40.62 -18.17 -4.44
CA GLU A 17 41.45 -19.39 -4.38
C GLU A 17 42.79 -19.25 -5.10
N THR A 18 42.84 -18.48 -6.19
CA THR A 18 44.05 -18.31 -7.00
C THR A 18 44.87 -17.08 -6.62
N GLU A 19 44.29 -16.13 -5.87
CA GLU A 19 44.95 -14.91 -5.39
C GLU A 19 46.36 -15.16 -4.80
N PRO A 20 46.60 -16.17 -3.94
CA PRO A 20 47.93 -16.43 -3.38
C PRO A 20 48.96 -16.92 -4.41
N ARG A 21 48.52 -17.40 -5.57
CA ARG A 21 49.38 -17.92 -6.65
C ARG A 21 49.75 -16.85 -7.67
N HIS A 22 49.21 -15.65 -7.53
CA HIS A 22 49.45 -14.53 -8.42
C HIS A 22 50.18 -13.38 -7.70
N PRO A 23 51.09 -12.66 -8.39
CA PRO A 23 51.79 -11.49 -7.85
C PRO A 23 50.87 -10.36 -7.34
N SER A 24 49.62 -10.31 -7.83
CA SER A 24 48.61 -9.37 -7.34
C SER A 24 47.20 -9.92 -7.57
N ARG A 25 46.25 -9.48 -6.74
CA ARG A 25 44.82 -9.75 -6.92
C ARG A 25 44.32 -9.35 -8.32
N TRP A 26 44.78 -8.22 -8.85
CA TRP A 26 44.41 -7.79 -10.21
C TRP A 26 44.85 -8.77 -11.30
N GLN A 27 46.03 -9.40 -11.14
CA GLN A 27 46.47 -10.44 -12.07
C GLN A 27 45.63 -11.73 -11.96
N ALA A 28 45.21 -12.11 -10.75
CA ALA A 28 44.28 -13.23 -10.55
C ALA A 28 42.92 -12.95 -11.22
N VAL A 29 42.39 -11.74 -11.03
CA VAL A 29 41.14 -11.25 -11.65
C VAL A 29 41.23 -11.28 -13.18
N MET A 30 42.31 -10.74 -13.77
CA MET A 30 42.51 -10.74 -15.24
C MET A 30 42.64 -12.16 -15.81
N SER A 31 43.39 -13.03 -15.13
CA SER A 31 43.56 -14.44 -15.51
C SER A 31 42.24 -15.19 -15.56
N ILE A 32 41.39 -15.00 -14.54
CA ILE A 32 40.08 -15.66 -14.45
C ILE A 32 39.08 -15.05 -15.42
N ALA A 33 39.09 -13.73 -15.60
CA ALA A 33 38.28 -13.06 -16.59
C ALA A 33 38.58 -13.57 -18.01
N ALA A 34 39.86 -13.72 -18.35
CA ALA A 34 40.30 -14.30 -19.62
C ALA A 34 39.90 -15.77 -19.77
N LYS A 35 39.97 -16.57 -18.70
CA LYS A 35 39.57 -17.98 -18.69
C LYS A 35 38.06 -18.18 -18.86
N ILE A 36 37.25 -17.26 -18.33
CA ILE A 36 35.78 -17.32 -18.39
C ILE A 36 35.23 -16.59 -19.63
N GLY A 37 36.01 -15.69 -20.24
CA GLY A 37 35.60 -14.89 -21.39
C GLY A 37 34.74 -13.68 -21.01
N CYS A 38 34.98 -13.05 -19.86
CA CYS A 38 34.27 -11.86 -19.40
C CYS A 38 35.21 -10.67 -19.18
N THR A 39 34.65 -9.47 -19.00
CA THR A 39 35.42 -8.28 -18.63
C THR A 39 35.95 -8.41 -17.21
N ALA A 40 37.23 -8.08 -16.97
CA ALA A 40 37.85 -8.19 -15.64
C ALA A 40 37.19 -7.34 -14.54
N GLN A 41 36.46 -6.30 -14.92
CA GLN A 41 35.64 -5.50 -14.01
C GLN A 41 34.57 -6.37 -13.30
N THR A 42 33.98 -7.33 -14.02
CA THR A 42 32.91 -8.20 -13.53
C THR A 42 33.31 -9.09 -12.35
N PRO A 43 34.41 -9.90 -12.42
CA PRO A 43 34.89 -10.62 -11.26
C PRO A 43 35.44 -9.70 -10.17
N ASN A 44 36.01 -8.53 -10.51
CA ASN A 44 36.49 -7.59 -9.50
C ASN A 44 35.34 -7.05 -8.62
N GLU A 45 34.28 -6.53 -9.24
CA GLU A 45 33.09 -6.04 -8.53
C GLU A 45 32.42 -7.16 -7.71
N GLY A 46 32.40 -8.39 -8.23
CA GLY A 46 31.90 -9.55 -7.50
C GLY A 46 32.70 -9.87 -6.23
N VAL A 47 34.03 -9.80 -6.28
CA VAL A 47 34.88 -10.04 -5.10
C VAL A 47 34.71 -8.91 -4.09
N GLU A 48 34.70 -7.66 -4.56
CA GLU A 48 34.46 -6.48 -3.71
C GLU A 48 33.11 -6.56 -2.99
N LYS A 49 32.05 -6.98 -3.70
CA LYS A 49 30.72 -7.21 -3.13
C LYS A 49 30.72 -8.35 -2.11
N ALA A 50 31.38 -9.47 -2.42
CA ALA A 50 31.49 -10.60 -1.50
C ALA A 50 32.28 -10.26 -0.22
N GLU A 51 33.27 -9.36 -0.29
CA GLU A 51 33.98 -8.86 0.88
C GLU A 51 33.14 -7.94 1.75
N VAL A 52 32.27 -7.13 1.14
CA VAL A 52 31.27 -6.32 1.85
C VAL A 52 30.24 -7.23 2.51
N ASP A 53 29.71 -8.21 1.79
CA ASP A 53 28.73 -9.18 2.32
C ASP A 53 29.32 -10.03 3.46
N SER A 54 30.62 -10.35 3.41
CA SER A 54 31.31 -11.09 4.49
C SER A 54 31.85 -10.20 5.62
N GLY A 55 31.62 -8.88 5.57
CA GLY A 55 32.13 -7.91 6.56
C GLY A 55 33.65 -7.70 6.56
N ARG A 56 34.38 -8.21 5.55
CA ARG A 56 35.83 -7.98 5.38
C ARG A 56 36.13 -6.58 4.84
N ARG A 57 35.16 -5.96 4.18
CA ARG A 57 35.22 -4.59 3.66
C ARG A 57 34.05 -3.78 4.19
N LEU A 58 34.31 -2.51 4.50
CA LEU A 58 33.26 -1.57 4.90
C LEU A 58 32.28 -1.35 3.74
N GLY A 59 30.99 -1.48 4.02
CA GLY A 59 29.90 -1.29 3.07
C GLY A 59 28.58 -1.80 3.66
N ILE A 60 27.47 -1.58 2.93
CA ILE A 60 26.17 -2.14 3.29
C ILE A 60 26.07 -3.52 2.63
N PRO A 61 25.91 -4.61 3.40
CA PRO A 61 25.68 -5.93 2.85
C PRO A 61 24.46 -5.94 1.93
N THR A 62 24.50 -6.77 0.90
CA THR A 62 23.43 -6.86 -0.11
C THR A 62 22.09 -7.23 0.52
N GLU A 63 22.11 -8.17 1.47
CA GLU A 63 20.93 -8.58 2.23
C GLU A 63 20.31 -7.39 2.99
N MET A 64 21.13 -6.65 3.75
CA MET A 64 20.69 -5.44 4.47
C MET A 64 20.14 -4.36 3.51
N ALA A 65 20.74 -4.20 2.33
CA ALA A 65 20.27 -3.26 1.32
C ALA A 65 18.93 -3.68 0.68
N GLU A 66 18.65 -4.97 0.57
CA GLU A 66 17.37 -5.50 0.10
C GLU A 66 16.29 -5.39 1.17
N GLU A 67 16.61 -5.75 2.42
CA GLU A 67 15.70 -5.59 3.55
C GLU A 67 15.28 -4.14 3.75
N THR A 68 16.24 -3.21 3.72
CA THR A 68 15.93 -1.77 3.85
C THR A 68 14.97 -1.28 2.77
N LYS A 69 15.16 -1.68 1.50
CA LYS A 69 14.21 -1.35 0.42
C LYS A 69 12.83 -1.93 0.66
N THR A 70 12.78 -3.17 1.16
CA THR A 70 11.52 -3.88 1.45
C THR A 70 10.77 -3.19 2.58
N LEU A 71 11.46 -2.91 3.68
CA LEU A 71 10.91 -2.20 4.83
C LEU A 71 10.49 -0.77 4.48
N GLU A 72 11.26 -0.06 3.66
CA GLU A 72 10.87 1.27 3.19
C GLU A 72 9.57 1.23 2.38
N ARG A 73 9.38 0.19 1.55
CA ARG A 73 8.13 0.00 0.82
C ARG A 73 6.97 -0.26 1.77
N GLU A 74 7.11 -1.19 2.70
CA GLU A 74 6.09 -1.48 3.71
C GLU A 74 5.77 -0.25 4.55
N ASN A 75 6.78 0.52 4.96
CA ASN A 75 6.58 1.73 5.75
C ASN A 75 5.78 2.79 4.98
N ARG A 76 6.02 2.95 3.67
CA ARG A 76 5.20 3.84 2.82
C ARG A 76 3.75 3.37 2.76
N GLU A 77 3.52 2.07 2.59
CA GLU A 77 2.16 1.49 2.55
C GLU A 77 1.43 1.68 3.90
N LEU A 78 2.12 1.42 5.03
CA LEU A 78 1.58 1.62 6.37
C LEU A 78 1.31 3.10 6.69
N ARG A 79 2.19 4.01 6.27
CA ARG A 79 1.95 5.46 6.42
C ARG A 79 0.72 5.89 5.66
N HIS A 80 0.55 5.40 4.43
CA HIS A 80 -0.64 5.67 3.64
C HIS A 80 -1.92 5.15 4.30
N ALA A 81 -1.89 3.90 4.79
CA ALA A 81 -3.03 3.31 5.51
C ALA A 81 -3.39 4.08 6.79
N ASN A 82 -2.39 4.46 7.58
CA ASN A 82 -2.59 5.26 8.80
C ASN A 82 -3.18 6.64 8.49
N GLU A 83 -2.80 7.26 7.36
CA GLU A 83 -3.40 8.51 6.94
C GLU A 83 -4.89 8.35 6.65
N ILE A 84 -5.29 7.27 5.96
CA ILE A 84 -6.70 6.94 5.71
C ILE A 84 -7.44 6.77 7.04
N LEU A 85 -6.92 5.93 7.96
CA LEU A 85 -7.54 5.69 9.26
C LEU A 85 -7.73 6.97 10.06
N ARG A 86 -6.71 7.84 10.07
CA ARG A 86 -6.77 9.13 10.78
C ARG A 86 -7.83 10.08 10.21
N LYS A 87 -8.01 10.12 8.88
CA LYS A 87 -9.06 10.94 8.26
C LYS A 87 -10.44 10.31 8.44
N ALA A 88 -10.52 8.98 8.36
CA ALA A 88 -11.75 8.24 8.55
C ALA A 88 -12.27 8.37 9.99
N SER A 89 -11.41 8.37 11.00
CA SER A 89 -11.83 8.49 12.41
C SER A 89 -12.52 9.82 12.74
N ALA A 90 -12.28 10.87 11.95
CA ALA A 90 -12.98 12.16 12.05
C ALA A 90 -14.31 12.20 11.28
N SER A 91 -14.63 11.16 10.51
CA SER A 91 -15.81 11.14 9.62
C SER A 91 -17.01 10.49 10.31
N PHE A 92 -18.16 11.16 10.23
CA PHE A 92 -19.41 10.65 10.79
C PHE A 92 -20.09 9.59 9.91
N ALA A 93 -19.84 9.63 8.59
CA ALA A 93 -20.41 8.71 7.62
C ALA A 93 -19.33 8.13 6.69
N MET A 94 -19.14 6.80 6.74
CA MET A 94 -18.10 6.13 5.96
C MET A 94 -18.35 6.21 4.44
N ALA A 95 -19.61 6.18 3.99
CA ALA A 95 -19.93 6.30 2.58
C ALA A 95 -19.54 7.67 2.00
N GLU A 96 -19.74 8.74 2.77
CA GLU A 96 -19.31 10.10 2.39
C GLU A 96 -17.80 10.24 2.41
N PHE A 97 -17.13 9.64 3.41
CA PHE A 97 -15.68 9.62 3.49
C PHE A 97 -15.05 8.96 2.25
N ILE A 98 -15.53 7.77 1.86
CA ILE A 98 -15.04 7.04 0.69
C ILE A 98 -15.20 7.91 -0.56
N GLU A 99 -16.36 8.54 -0.77
CA GLU A 99 -16.58 9.38 -1.95
C GLU A 99 -15.71 10.63 -1.95
N GLY A 100 -15.54 11.28 -0.80
CA GLY A 100 -14.69 12.48 -0.70
C GLY A 100 -13.21 12.20 -0.92
N HIS A 101 -12.74 10.98 -0.65
CA HIS A 101 -11.32 10.62 -0.64
C HIS A 101 -10.89 9.67 -1.76
N ARG A 102 -11.83 9.17 -2.58
CA ARG A 102 -11.53 8.26 -3.70
C ARG A 102 -10.57 8.83 -4.74
N GLY A 103 -10.54 10.14 -4.94
CA GLY A 103 -9.61 10.78 -5.87
C GLY A 103 -8.15 10.76 -5.37
N ALA A 104 -7.96 10.83 -4.05
CA ALA A 104 -6.63 10.87 -3.44
C ALA A 104 -6.08 9.47 -3.13
N HIS A 105 -6.92 8.55 -2.66
CA HIS A 105 -6.50 7.24 -2.19
C HIS A 105 -7.03 6.07 -3.03
N GLY A 106 -8.02 6.29 -3.91
CA GLY A 106 -8.76 5.22 -4.57
C GLY A 106 -9.77 4.53 -3.65
N VAL A 107 -10.82 3.93 -4.22
CA VAL A 107 -11.87 3.24 -3.44
C VAL A 107 -11.34 1.94 -2.83
N ALA A 108 -10.62 1.13 -3.60
CA ALA A 108 -10.15 -0.18 -3.13
C ALA A 108 -9.19 -0.09 -1.93
N PRO A 109 -8.18 0.81 -1.90
CA PRO A 109 -7.33 0.98 -0.73
C PRO A 109 -8.08 1.45 0.51
N ILE A 110 -9.02 2.40 0.37
CA ILE A 110 -9.87 2.84 1.50
C ILE A 110 -10.70 1.68 2.04
N CYS A 111 -11.38 0.94 1.16
CA CYS A 111 -12.21 -0.20 1.52
C CYS A 111 -11.41 -1.32 2.22
N ALA A 112 -10.18 -1.59 1.77
CA ALA A 112 -9.30 -2.57 2.41
C ALA A 112 -8.88 -2.14 3.82
N VAL A 113 -8.58 -0.85 4.02
CA VAL A 113 -8.16 -0.30 5.31
C VAL A 113 -9.31 -0.16 6.32
N LEU A 114 -10.53 0.11 5.85
CA LEU A 114 -11.72 0.31 6.69
C LEU A 114 -12.60 -0.95 6.89
N PRO A 115 -12.05 -2.14 6.64
CA PRO A 115 -12.80 -3.37 6.31
C PRO A 115 -14.22 -3.19 5.74
N ILE A 116 -14.39 -2.37 4.70
CA ILE A 116 -15.67 -2.16 4.01
C ILE A 116 -15.64 -2.87 2.67
N ALA A 117 -16.66 -3.68 2.36
CA ALA A 117 -16.76 -4.29 1.04
C ALA A 117 -16.91 -3.23 -0.07
N PRO A 118 -16.13 -3.30 -1.18
CA PRO A 118 -16.27 -2.35 -2.29
C PRO A 118 -17.68 -2.29 -2.89
N SER A 119 -18.40 -3.42 -2.88
CA SER A 119 -19.80 -3.51 -3.30
C SER A 119 -20.71 -2.57 -2.50
N THR A 120 -20.47 -2.42 -1.20
CA THR A 120 -21.21 -1.49 -0.34
C THR A 120 -21.00 -0.04 -0.79
N SER A 121 -19.77 0.34 -1.13
CA SER A 121 -19.48 1.69 -1.65
C SER A 121 -20.20 1.92 -2.99
N TYR A 122 -20.10 0.99 -3.94
CA TYR A 122 -20.78 1.11 -5.23
C TYR A 122 -22.31 1.10 -5.11
N ASP A 123 -22.87 0.32 -4.18
CA ASP A 123 -24.31 0.32 -3.90
C ASP A 123 -24.77 1.68 -3.35
N HIS A 124 -24.01 2.29 -2.43
CA HIS A 124 -24.29 3.65 -1.96
C HIS A 124 -24.24 4.68 -3.11
N LEU A 125 -23.24 4.59 -3.99
CA LEU A 125 -23.13 5.48 -5.15
C LEU A 125 -24.29 5.29 -6.13
N ALA A 126 -24.70 4.03 -6.35
CA ALA A 126 -25.81 3.70 -7.22
C ALA A 126 -27.15 4.20 -6.67
N LYS A 127 -27.39 4.04 -5.36
CA LYS A 127 -28.60 4.55 -4.68
C LYS A 127 -28.68 6.08 -4.70
N ARG A 128 -27.54 6.76 -4.57
CA ARG A 128 -27.46 8.22 -4.65
C ARG A 128 -27.70 8.75 -6.06
N SER A 129 -27.20 8.03 -7.07
CA SER A 129 -27.38 8.42 -8.49
C SER A 129 -28.76 8.08 -9.02
N ASN A 130 -29.35 6.98 -8.54
CA ASN A 130 -30.70 6.54 -8.92
C ASN A 130 -31.54 6.27 -7.66
N PRO A 131 -32.35 7.25 -7.23
CA PRO A 131 -33.24 7.11 -6.07
C PRO A 131 -34.24 5.95 -6.18
N ALA A 132 -34.53 5.42 -7.37
CA ALA A 132 -35.39 4.24 -7.52
C ALA A 132 -34.76 2.95 -7.00
N ARG A 133 -33.43 2.91 -6.81
CA ARG A 133 -32.71 1.78 -6.17
C ARG A 133 -32.82 1.79 -4.64
N LEU A 134 -33.37 2.84 -4.06
CA LEU A 134 -33.65 2.89 -2.62
C LEU A 134 -34.78 1.92 -2.28
N SER A 135 -34.68 1.30 -1.10
CA SER A 135 -35.78 0.48 -0.59
C SER A 135 -37.03 1.33 -0.38
N ASP A 136 -38.20 0.70 -0.44
CA ASP A 136 -39.50 1.35 -0.21
C ASP A 136 -39.51 2.14 1.09
N ARG A 137 -38.95 1.55 2.16
CA ARG A 137 -38.79 2.22 3.44
C ARG A 137 -37.93 3.48 3.34
N ALA A 138 -36.77 3.43 2.70
CA ALA A 138 -35.89 4.59 2.57
C ALA A 138 -36.54 5.72 1.74
N ARG A 139 -37.33 5.37 0.71
CA ARG A 139 -38.12 6.33 -0.06
C ARG A 139 -39.21 6.98 0.79
N CYS A 140 -39.95 6.19 1.57
CA CYS A 140 -40.95 6.70 2.51
C CYS A 140 -40.32 7.58 3.59
N ASP A 141 -39.19 7.17 4.18
CA ASP A 141 -38.48 7.92 5.21
C ASP A 141 -38.00 9.28 4.66
N GLU A 142 -37.47 9.31 3.43
CA GLU A 142 -37.05 10.57 2.78
C GLU A 142 -38.26 11.48 2.49
N ALA A 143 -39.38 10.91 2.06
CA ALA A 143 -40.62 11.66 1.82
C ALA A 143 -41.26 12.21 3.12
N LEU A 144 -41.16 11.48 4.23
CA LEU A 144 -41.69 11.88 5.55
C LEU A 144 -40.77 12.86 6.28
N ARG A 145 -39.49 12.92 5.94
CA ARG A 145 -38.48 13.74 6.62
C ARG A 145 -38.86 15.23 6.70
N PRO A 146 -39.37 15.88 5.63
CA PRO A 146 -39.84 17.27 5.68
C PRO A 146 -41.05 17.45 6.61
N GLU A 147 -42.01 16.53 6.57
CA GLU A 147 -43.21 16.51 7.43
C GLU A 147 -42.82 16.42 8.92
N ILE A 148 -41.91 15.50 9.25
CA ILE A 148 -41.36 15.34 10.60
C ILE A 148 -40.69 16.62 11.07
N ARG A 149 -39.85 17.26 10.23
CA ARG A 149 -39.18 18.53 10.54
C ARG A 149 -40.18 19.67 10.72
N ARG A 150 -41.22 19.73 9.88
CA ARG A 150 -42.30 20.71 9.96
C ARG A 150 -43.04 20.59 11.29
N VAL A 151 -43.55 19.40 11.62
CA VAL A 151 -44.28 19.13 12.88
C VAL A 151 -43.40 19.41 14.11
N PHE A 152 -42.12 19.04 14.06
CA PHE A 152 -41.19 19.33 15.15
C PHE A 152 -40.94 20.84 15.31
N GLY A 153 -40.79 21.56 14.20
CA GLY A 153 -40.60 23.01 14.18
C GLY A 153 -41.82 23.79 14.66
N GLU A 154 -43.01 23.46 14.16
CA GLU A 154 -44.29 24.09 14.53
C GLU A 154 -44.61 23.92 16.01
N ASN A 155 -44.21 22.79 16.61
CA ASN A 155 -44.38 22.52 18.03
C ASN A 155 -43.21 23.03 18.89
N TRP A 156 -42.50 24.07 18.44
CA TRP A 156 -41.41 24.73 19.15
C TRP A 156 -40.29 23.79 19.60
N ARG A 157 -40.11 22.66 18.89
CA ARG A 157 -39.14 21.60 19.22
C ARG A 157 -39.38 20.92 20.57
N ILE A 158 -40.57 21.09 21.16
CA ILE A 158 -40.96 20.48 22.44
C ILE A 158 -41.42 19.03 22.24
N TYR A 159 -41.97 18.70 21.07
CA TYR A 159 -42.47 17.36 20.79
C TYR A 159 -41.30 16.37 20.62
N GLY A 160 -41.23 15.38 21.51
CA GLY A 160 -40.35 14.22 21.34
C GLY A 160 -40.86 13.24 20.27
N ILE A 161 -40.04 12.23 19.97
CA ILE A 161 -40.28 11.23 18.91
C ILE A 161 -41.72 10.66 18.91
N PRO A 162 -42.30 10.22 20.05
CA PRO A 162 -43.63 9.61 20.05
C PRO A 162 -44.74 10.57 19.60
N LYS A 163 -44.67 11.85 20.04
CA LYS A 163 -45.69 12.86 19.71
C LYS A 163 -45.62 13.25 18.24
N VAL A 164 -44.39 13.45 17.72
CA VAL A 164 -44.19 13.72 16.29
C VAL A 164 -44.71 12.56 15.45
N TRP A 165 -44.38 11.31 15.83
CA TRP A 165 -44.84 10.13 15.12
C TRP A 165 -46.37 10.03 15.05
N HIS A 166 -47.07 10.20 16.17
CA HIS A 166 -48.54 10.17 16.20
C HIS A 166 -49.19 11.24 15.32
N GLN A 167 -48.55 12.41 15.20
CA GLN A 167 -49.07 13.51 14.40
C GLN A 167 -48.76 13.35 12.90
N VAL A 168 -47.62 12.73 12.55
CA VAL A 168 -47.23 12.46 11.16
C VAL A 168 -47.97 11.26 10.56
N ARG A 169 -48.42 10.30 11.39
CA ARG A 169 -49.15 9.10 10.96
C ARG A 169 -50.68 9.29 10.82
N ARG A 170 -51.16 10.52 10.88
CA ARG A 170 -52.58 10.85 10.94
C ARG A 170 -53.22 11.03 9.58
#